data_AF-A0A522XND4-F1
#
_entry.id   AF-A0A522XND4-F1
#
_cell.length_a   1.000
_cell.length_b   1.000
_cell.length_c   1.000
_cell.angle_alpha   90.00
_cell.angle_beta   90.00
_cell.angle_gamma   90.00
#
_symmetry.space_group_name_H-M   'P 1'
#
loop_
_entity.id
_entity.type
_entity.pdbx_description
1 polymer ?
#
loop_
_entity_poly.entity_id
_entity_poly.type
_entity_poly.pdbx_seq_one_letter_code
_entity_poly.pdbx_strand_id
1 'polypeptide(L)' 'MIFSHVSDTHLGLMQYGLEERENDIYSAFNESVDTSIRDHVDFVIFAGDIFHVPNPSGMAIVQMANALKRL' A
#
# COMPACT_ATOMS: atom_id res chain seq x y z
N MET A 1 -19.63 -6.66 11.69
CA MET A 1 -18.95 -5.63 10.90
C MET A 1 -17.47 -5.77 11.18
N ILE A 2 -16.68 -6.09 10.15
CA ILE A 2 -15.23 -6.32 10.21
C ILE A 2 -14.59 -5.32 9.23
N PHE A 3 -13.51 -4.67 9.63
CA PHE A 3 -12.81 -3.70 8.80
C PHE A 3 -11.29 -3.85 8.92
N SER A 4 -10.56 -3.44 7.89
CA SER A 4 -9.10 -3.36 7.93
C SER A 4 -8.66 -1.95 8.30
N HIS A 5 -7.66 -1.84 9.17
CA HIS A 5 -7.00 -0.58 9.52
C HIS A 5 -5.51 -0.69 9.19
N VAL A 6 -5.07 0.04 8.17
CA VAL A 6 -3.72 -0.02 7.60
C VAL A 6 -3.09 1.36 7.69
N SER A 7 -1.80 1.45 7.98
CA SER A 7 -1.06 2.72 8.09
C SER A 7 0.40 2.52 7.72
N ASP A 8 1.13 3.62 7.49
CA ASP A 8 2.60 3.65 7.39
C ASP A 8 3.15 2.75 6.26
N THR A 9 2.47 2.71 5.12
CA THR A 9 2.84 1.84 3.99
C THR A 9 4.06 2.36 3.24
N HIS A 10 4.32 3.67 3.28
CA HIS A 10 5.49 4.33 2.66
C HIS A 10 5.78 3.88 1.21
N LEU A 11 4.76 3.85 0.35
CA LEU A 11 4.92 3.53 -1.07
C LEU A 11 5.97 4.43 -1.73
N GLY A 12 6.89 3.82 -2.48
CA GLY A 12 8.04 4.49 -3.09
C GLY A 12 9.28 4.60 -2.19
N LEU A 13 9.28 3.99 -1.00
CA LEU A 13 10.46 3.90 -0.15
C LEU A 13 11.50 2.96 -0.78
N MET A 14 12.56 3.53 -1.34
CA MET A 14 13.74 2.79 -1.79
C MET A 14 14.79 2.72 -0.68
N GLN A 15 14.57 1.82 0.28
CA GLN A 15 15.49 1.66 1.42
C GLN A 15 16.89 1.29 0.93
N TYR A 16 17.92 1.97 1.45
CA TYR A 16 19.33 1.79 1.06
C TYR A 16 19.63 2.08 -0.42
N GLY A 17 18.73 2.71 -1.17
CA GLY A 17 18.89 2.93 -2.61
C GLY A 17 18.76 1.64 -3.44
N LEU A 18 18.14 0.60 -2.87
CA LEU A 18 17.95 -0.69 -3.52
C LEU A 18 16.53 -0.82 -4.07
N GLU A 19 16.40 -1.05 -5.37
CA GLU A 19 15.10 -1.22 -6.06
C GLU A 19 14.31 -2.42 -5.51
N GLU A 20 15.00 -3.51 -5.14
CA GLU A 20 14.38 -4.67 -4.49
C GLU A 20 13.63 -4.29 -3.20
N ARG A 21 14.14 -3.32 -2.44
CA ARG A 21 13.50 -2.86 -1.20
C ARG A 21 12.25 -2.04 -1.48
N GLU A 22 12.20 -1.30 -2.58
CA GLU A 22 10.98 -0.62 -3.02
C GLU A 22 9.92 -1.65 -3.43
N ASN A 23 10.31 -2.71 -4.14
CA ASN A 23 9.43 -3.80 -4.53
C ASN A 23 8.90 -4.61 -3.34
N ASP A 24 9.71 -4.81 -2.29
CA ASP A 24 9.27 -5.42 -1.03
C ASP A 24 8.13 -4.63 -0.39
N ILE A 25 8.24 -3.29 -0.37
CA ILE A 25 7.19 -2.40 0.14
C ILE A 25 5.90 -2.52 -0.66
N TYR A 26 6.00 -2.54 -2.00
CA TYR A 26 4.83 -2.76 -2.86
C TYR A 26 4.19 -4.13 -2.64
N SER A 27 4.99 -5.16 -2.42
CA SER A 27 4.51 -6.51 -2.17
C SER A 27 3.75 -6.59 -0.84
N ALA A 28 4.32 -6.03 0.23
CA ALA A 28 3.68 -5.99 1.55
C ALA A 28 2.37 -5.17 1.54
N PHE A 29 2.36 -4.03 0.84
CA PHE A 29 1.14 -3.25 0.67
C PHE A 29 0.05 -4.05 -0.07
N ASN A 30 0.39 -4.70 -1.19
CA ASN A 30 -0.56 -5.53 -1.93
C ASN A 30 -1.06 -6.72 -1.08
N GLU A 31 -0.22 -7.33 -0.25
CA GLU A 31 -0.64 -8.40 0.66
C GLU A 31 -1.71 -7.92 1.67
N SER A 32 -1.60 -6.69 2.17
CA SER A 32 -2.62 -6.10 3.04
C SER A 32 -3.98 -5.92 2.35
N VAL A 33 -3.95 -5.57 1.06
CA VAL A 33 -5.13 -5.44 0.20
C VAL A 33 -5.73 -6.82 -0.07
N ASP A 34 -4.91 -7.79 -0.45
CA ASP A 34 -5.31 -9.17 -0.72
C ASP A 34 -5.97 -9.80 0.50
N THR A 35 -5.39 -9.56 1.68
CA THR A 35 -5.93 -9.99 2.96
C THR A 35 -7.30 -9.36 3.24
N SER A 36 -7.43 -8.05 3.03
CA SER A 36 -8.72 -7.35 3.21
C SER A 36 -9.81 -7.91 2.31
N ILE A 37 -9.49 -8.20 1.05
CA ILE A 37 -10.41 -8.81 0.08
C ILE A 37 -10.78 -10.24 0.49
N ARG A 38 -9.79 -11.07 0.81
CA ARG A 38 -9.97 -12.47 1.22
C ARG A 38 -10.86 -12.58 2.45
N ASP A 39 -10.67 -11.68 3.41
CA ASP A 39 -11.39 -11.70 4.68
C ASP A 39 -12.76 -11.02 4.57
N HIS A 40 -13.15 -10.56 3.37
CA HIS A 40 -14.44 -9.93 3.06
C HIS A 40 -14.79 -8.78 4.03
N VAL A 41 -13.82 -7.89 4.27
CA VAL A 41 -14.04 -6.72 5.15
C VAL A 41 -15.06 -5.76 4.55
N ASP A 42 -15.83 -5.09 5.41
CA ASP A 42 -16.86 -4.14 4.99
C ASP A 42 -16.26 -2.84 4.41
N PHE A 43 -15.08 -2.44 4.91
CA PHE A 43 -14.31 -1.30 4.42
C PHE A 43 -12.85 -1.37 4.90
N VAL A 44 -12.01 -0.52 4.31
CA VAL A 44 -10.60 -0.33 4.69
C VAL A 44 -10.35 1.13 5.07
N ILE A 45 -9.62 1.35 6.16
CA ILE A 45 -9.10 2.66 6.56
C ILE A 45 -7.58 2.67 6.31
N PHE A 46 -7.12 3.65 5.52
CA PHE A 46 -5.71 4.01 5.42
C PHE A 46 -5.43 5.22 6.31
N ALA A 47 -4.67 5.02 7.39
CA ALA A 47 -4.58 5.97 8.51
C ALA A 47 -3.43 6.99 8.42
N GLY A 48 -2.76 7.08 7.28
CA GLY A 48 -1.64 8.01 7.07
C GLY A 48 -0.42 7.34 6.47
N ASP A 49 0.57 8.16 6.12
CA ASP A 49 1.88 7.75 5.59
C ASP A 49 1.81 6.70 4.47
N ILE A 50 0.82 6.90 3.59
CA ILE A 50 0.61 6.04 2.42
C ILE A 50 1.84 6.10 1.50
N PHE A 51 2.34 7.31 1.24
CA PHE A 51 3.51 7.55 0.40
C PHE A 51 4.72 7.91 1.26
N HIS A 52 5.91 7.49 0.82
CA HIS A 52 7.14 7.82 1.54
C HIS A 52 7.48 9.31 1.50
N VAL A 53 7.15 9.99 0.40
CA VAL A 53 7.42 11.41 0.20
C VAL A 53 6.15 12.15 -0.26
N PRO A 54 6.02 13.46 0.03
CA PRO A 54 4.82 14.24 -0.35
C PRO A 54 4.58 14.35 -1.86
N ASN A 55 5.64 14.21 -2.67
CA ASN A 55 5.56 14.15 -4.13
C ASN A 55 6.02 12.76 -4.61
N PRO A 56 5.15 11.74 -4.57
CA PRO A 56 5.52 10.36 -4.85
C PRO A 56 5.89 10.13 -6.32
N SER A 57 6.64 9.05 -6.57
CA SER A 57 6.95 8.60 -7.92
C SER A 57 5.68 8.18 -8.67
N GLY A 58 5.70 8.27 -10.00
CA GLY A 58 4.59 7.77 -10.83
C GLY A 58 4.29 6.29 -10.57
N MET A 59 5.32 5.49 -10.28
CA MET A 59 5.16 4.08 -9.92
C MET A 59 4.37 3.91 -8.62
N ALA A 60 4.74 4.63 -7.55
CA ALA A 60 4.04 4.56 -6.27
C ALA A 60 2.56 4.97 -6.40
N ILE A 61 2.27 6.00 -7.20
CA ILE A 61 0.90 6.42 -7.51
C ILE A 61 0.12 5.31 -8.21
N VAL A 62 0.73 4.67 -9.22
CA VAL A 62 0.09 3.58 -9.97
C VAL A 62 -0.15 2.36 -9.07
N GLN A 63 0.78 2.03 -8.18
CA GLN A 63 0.60 0.95 -7.20
C GLN A 63 -0.61 1.20 -6.29
N MET A 64 -0.72 2.40 -5.73
CA MET A 64 -1.88 2.79 -4.92
C MET A 64 -3.19 2.73 -5.74
N ALA A 65 -3.19 3.29 -6.95
CA ALA A 65 -4.37 3.30 -7.81
C ALA A 65 -4.83 1.89 -8.20
N ASN A 66 -3.89 0.98 -8.45
CA ASN A 66 -4.20 -0.41 -8.78
C ASN A 66 -4.77 -1.16 -7.57
N ALA A 67 -4.22 -0.95 -6.37
CA ALA A 67 -4.78 -1.51 -5.14
C ALA A 67 -6.21 -1.01 -4.87
N LEU A 68 -6.45 0.30 -4.98
CA LEU A 68 -7.77 0.89 -4.77
C LEU A 68 -8.82 0.41 -5.79
N LYS A 69 -8.42 0.04 -7.01
CA LYS A 69 -9.35 -0.54 -8.00
C LYS A 69 -9.82 -1.96 -7.64
N ARG A 70 -9.11 -2.64 -6.75
CA ARG A 70 -9.37 -4.03 -6.36
C ARG A 70 -10.23 -4.12 -5.08
N LEU A 71 -10.12 -3.11 -4.21
CA LEU A 71 -10.97 -2.91 -3.03
C LEU A 71 -12.34 -2.36 -3.43
#